data_AF-A0A9W9MLC0-F1
#
_entry.id   AF-A0A9W9MLC0-F1
#
_cell.length_a   1.000
_cell.length_b   1.000
_cell.length_c   1.000
_cell.angle_alpha   90.00
_cell.angle_beta   90.00
_cell.angle_gamma   90.00
#
_symmetry.space_group_name_H-M   'P 1'
#
loop_
_entity.id
_entity.type
_entity.pdbx_description
1 polymer ?
#
loop_
_entity_poly.entity_id
_entity_poly.type
_entity_poly.pdbx_seq_one_letter_code
_entity_poly.pdbx_strand_id
1 'polypeptide(L)'
;MATFLKKPLKLALVQLASGADKTVNLSHARSKVLEAAKAGAGLIVLPECFNSPYGTNFFPKYAETLLPSPPTAEQSPSFHALSAIAVEANAYLIGGSIPELEPSTKKYYNTSLVFSPTGALIGTHRKTHLFDIDIPGKIQFKESDVLSPGNQLTVIDLPEYGKVALAICYDIRFPEAAMIAARQGAFLLVYPGAFNTTTGPLHWSLLARARAVDNQSYVALCSPARDLDAAYQAYGHSLVADPSANILSEAEEKEIIIYADLDNDSIANIRSGIPISTQRRFDLYPDASETTLNFTRKSTANSPSDNRSLPPTVDHPFKMSNVKTGNKRSAIADVVSREYTINLHKRCHGVSFKKRAPKAIKEIRAFAEQAMGTKDVRVDPQLNKKVWEAGIKGVPFRLRVRISRKRNDEENAKERLYSHVQAVNVKDPKGLHTTTVDDA
;
A
#
# COMPACT_ATOMS: atom_id res chain seq x y z
N MET A 1 -28.63 -26.44 -4.52
CA MET A 1 -27.36 -25.77 -4.15
C MET A 1 -27.58 -24.28 -4.22
N ALA A 2 -26.96 -23.47 -3.35
CA ALA A 2 -27.09 -22.02 -3.42
C ALA A 2 -26.47 -21.52 -4.75
N THR A 3 -27.23 -20.75 -5.52
CA THR A 3 -26.78 -20.18 -6.79
C THR A 3 -26.16 -18.81 -6.51
N PHE A 4 -24.83 -18.72 -6.58
CA PHE A 4 -24.09 -17.46 -6.38
C PHE A 4 -23.90 -16.70 -7.69
N LEU A 5 -23.66 -17.45 -8.77
CA LEU A 5 -23.62 -16.96 -10.14
C LEU A 5 -24.83 -17.49 -10.91
N LYS A 6 -25.77 -16.61 -11.26
CA LYS A 6 -27.08 -16.98 -11.85
C LYS A 6 -26.97 -17.52 -13.28
N LYS A 7 -26.00 -17.04 -14.06
CA LYS A 7 -25.69 -17.50 -15.43
C LYS A 7 -24.18 -17.42 -15.68
N PRO A 8 -23.61 -18.23 -16.59
CA PRO A 8 -22.21 -18.13 -16.96
C PRO A 8 -21.83 -16.70 -17.39
N LEU A 9 -20.66 -16.23 -16.95
CA LEU A 9 -20.17 -14.88 -17.20
C LEU A 9 -18.80 -14.94 -17.86
N LYS A 10 -18.68 -14.38 -19.05
CA LYS A 10 -17.38 -14.07 -19.64
C LYS A 10 -16.87 -12.74 -19.10
N LEU A 11 -15.79 -12.80 -18.34
CA LEU A 11 -15.08 -11.66 -17.77
C LEU A 11 -13.93 -11.23 -18.70
N ALA A 12 -13.72 -9.93 -18.86
CA ALA A 12 -12.54 -9.38 -19.52
C ALA A 12 -11.79 -8.40 -18.60
N LEU A 13 -10.48 -8.59 -18.48
CA LEU A 13 -9.58 -7.63 -17.82
C LEU A 13 -8.74 -6.95 -18.88
N VAL A 14 -8.87 -5.63 -18.96
CA VAL A 14 -8.15 -4.81 -19.93
C VAL A 14 -6.88 -4.29 -19.27
N GLN A 15 -5.76 -4.97 -19.51
CA GLN A 15 -4.45 -4.48 -19.09
C GLN A 15 -4.03 -3.32 -19.99
N LEU A 16 -4.47 -2.11 -19.64
CA LEU A 16 -4.37 -0.93 -20.49
C LEU A 16 -3.00 -0.24 -20.36
N ALA A 17 -2.38 0.14 -21.47
CA ALA A 17 -1.31 1.12 -21.48
C ALA A 17 -1.90 2.53 -21.36
N SER A 18 -1.63 3.20 -20.24
CA SER A 18 -2.12 4.54 -19.94
C SER A 18 -0.95 5.52 -19.81
N GLY A 19 -1.10 6.71 -20.41
CA GLY A 19 -0.10 7.77 -20.39
C GLY A 19 -0.57 9.06 -19.71
N ALA A 20 0.08 10.18 -20.03
CA ALA A 20 -0.20 11.48 -19.43
C ALA A 20 -1.39 12.23 -20.04
N ASP A 21 -1.86 11.84 -21.23
CA ASP A 21 -2.99 12.48 -21.91
C ASP A 21 -4.29 11.73 -21.60
N LYS A 22 -5.18 12.39 -20.84
CA LYS A 22 -6.45 11.83 -20.41
C LYS A 22 -7.38 11.51 -21.59
N THR A 23 -7.45 12.40 -22.59
CA THR A 23 -8.35 12.21 -23.74
C THR A 23 -7.91 11.00 -24.56
N VAL A 24 -6.60 10.84 -24.75
CA VAL A 24 -6.03 9.65 -25.40
C VAL A 24 -6.33 8.39 -24.59
N ASN A 25 -6.12 8.43 -23.26
CA ASN A 25 -6.42 7.29 -22.38
C ASN A 25 -7.90 6.87 -22.46
N LEU A 26 -8.84 7.83 -22.44
CA LEU A 26 -10.28 7.56 -22.52
C LEU A 26 -10.67 6.97 -23.88
N SER A 27 -10.13 7.50 -24.98
CA SER A 27 -10.37 6.99 -26.33
C SER A 27 -9.82 5.57 -26.51
N HIS A 28 -8.62 5.32 -25.99
CA HIS A 28 -7.97 4.01 -26.03
C HIS A 28 -8.71 2.97 -25.16
N ALA A 29 -9.11 3.36 -23.94
CA ALA A 29 -9.95 2.54 -23.08
C ALA A 29 -11.27 2.16 -23.78
N ARG A 30 -11.93 3.11 -24.45
CA ARG A 30 -13.13 2.82 -25.26
C ARG A 30 -12.85 1.74 -26.30
N SER A 31 -11.78 1.89 -27.11
CA SER A 31 -11.42 0.90 -28.13
C SER A 31 -11.26 -0.50 -27.54
N LYS A 32 -10.55 -0.63 -26.41
CA LYS A 32 -10.30 -1.92 -25.76
C LYS A 32 -11.52 -2.52 -25.07
N VAL A 33 -12.38 -1.70 -24.49
CA VAL A 33 -13.66 -2.17 -23.93
C VAL A 33 -14.58 -2.68 -25.03
N LEU A 34 -14.67 -1.99 -26.17
CA LEU A 34 -15.48 -2.46 -27.30
C LEU A 34 -14.90 -3.73 -27.94
N GLU A 35 -13.57 -3.87 -27.99
CA GLU A 35 -12.89 -5.12 -28.39
C GLU A 35 -13.29 -6.29 -27.46
N ALA A 36 -13.28 -6.08 -26.15
CA ALA A 36 -13.71 -7.07 -25.17
C ALA A 36 -15.20 -7.43 -25.29
N ALA A 37 -16.07 -6.43 -25.48
CA ALA A 37 -17.51 -6.63 -25.67
C ALA A 37 -17.81 -7.44 -26.94
N LYS A 38 -17.12 -7.14 -28.05
CA LYS A 38 -17.23 -7.91 -29.31
C LYS A 38 -16.81 -9.38 -29.13
N ALA A 39 -15.89 -9.66 -28.21
CA ALA A 39 -15.51 -11.02 -27.83
C ALA A 39 -16.51 -11.71 -26.88
N GLY A 40 -17.63 -11.06 -26.55
CA GLY A 40 -18.73 -11.59 -25.75
C GLY A 40 -18.60 -11.36 -24.25
N ALA A 41 -17.71 -10.48 -23.79
CA ALA A 41 -17.56 -10.18 -22.36
C ALA A 41 -18.80 -9.46 -21.81
N GLY A 42 -19.39 -10.02 -20.74
CA GLY A 42 -20.54 -9.44 -20.05
C GLY A 42 -20.16 -8.50 -18.90
N LEU A 43 -18.93 -8.61 -18.40
CA LEU A 43 -18.32 -7.75 -17.40
C LEU A 43 -16.89 -7.42 -17.86
N ILE A 44 -16.57 -6.14 -17.91
CA ILE A 44 -15.29 -5.63 -18.39
C ILE A 44 -14.68 -4.74 -17.30
N VAL A 45 -13.38 -4.91 -17.04
CA VAL A 45 -12.68 -4.23 -15.96
C VAL A 45 -11.47 -3.47 -16.51
N LEU A 46 -11.43 -2.17 -16.26
CA LEU A 46 -10.27 -1.31 -16.50
C LEU A 46 -9.34 -1.29 -15.26
N PRO A 47 -8.08 -0.84 -15.40
CA PRO A 47 -7.12 -0.86 -14.30
C PRO A 47 -7.19 0.37 -13.38
N GLU A 48 -6.50 0.31 -12.23
CA GLU A 48 -6.34 1.46 -11.32
C GLU A 48 -5.70 2.65 -12.04
N CYS A 49 -6.24 3.85 -11.82
CA CYS A 49 -5.80 5.10 -12.44
C CYS A 49 -5.69 5.04 -13.97
N PHE A 50 -6.58 4.32 -14.66
CA PHE A 50 -6.49 4.16 -16.12
C PHE A 50 -6.50 5.48 -16.92
N ASN A 51 -7.04 6.56 -16.32
CA ASN A 51 -7.18 7.86 -17.00
C ASN A 51 -5.99 8.80 -16.82
N SER A 52 -4.99 8.47 -16.00
CA SER A 52 -3.87 9.36 -15.70
C SER A 52 -2.63 8.63 -15.15
N PRO A 53 -1.43 9.24 -15.17
CA PRO A 53 -0.26 8.66 -14.54
C PRO A 53 -0.46 8.50 -13.03
N TYR A 54 -0.03 7.36 -12.49
CA TYR A 54 -0.15 7.09 -11.06
C TYR A 54 0.99 7.74 -10.26
N GLY A 55 0.64 8.58 -9.28
CA GLY A 55 1.62 9.25 -8.42
C GLY A 55 1.03 10.43 -7.65
N THR A 56 1.57 10.69 -6.46
CA THR A 56 1.11 11.77 -5.56
C THR A 56 1.14 13.15 -6.21
N ASN A 57 2.13 13.42 -7.07
CA ASN A 57 2.22 14.68 -7.81
C ASN A 57 1.18 14.80 -8.94
N PHE A 58 0.58 13.69 -9.37
CA PHE A 58 -0.40 13.67 -10.45
C PHE A 58 -1.84 13.72 -9.95
N PHE A 59 -2.16 13.10 -8.81
CA PHE A 59 -3.55 13.02 -8.34
C PHE A 59 -4.26 14.39 -8.31
N PRO A 60 -3.69 15.49 -7.75
CA PRO A 60 -4.38 16.77 -7.74
C PRO A 60 -4.56 17.40 -9.13
N LYS A 61 -3.62 17.15 -10.05
CA LYS A 61 -3.65 17.69 -11.42
C LYS A 61 -4.70 17.00 -12.29
N TYR A 62 -4.90 15.71 -12.06
CA TYR A 62 -5.79 14.88 -12.89
C TYR A 62 -7.16 14.63 -12.25
N ALA A 63 -7.34 15.00 -10.98
CA ALA A 63 -8.56 14.77 -10.23
C ALA A 63 -9.80 15.38 -10.91
N GLU A 64 -10.88 14.61 -10.89
CA GLU A 64 -12.19 15.01 -11.40
C GLU A 64 -13.19 15.13 -10.24
N THR A 65 -14.21 15.98 -10.41
CA THR A 65 -15.28 16.12 -9.42
C THR A 65 -16.43 15.20 -9.79
N LEU A 66 -16.76 14.26 -8.91
CA LEU A 66 -17.82 13.26 -9.15
C LEU A 66 -19.15 13.60 -8.47
N LEU A 67 -19.13 14.54 -7.51
CA LEU A 67 -20.30 14.92 -6.72
C LEU A 67 -20.65 16.39 -6.93
N PRO A 68 -21.96 16.75 -7.03
CA PRO A 68 -23.12 15.85 -7.04
C PRO A 68 -23.12 14.93 -8.28
N SER A 69 -23.74 13.75 -8.15
CA SER A 69 -23.82 12.75 -9.22
C SER A 69 -25.19 12.80 -9.91
N PRO A 70 -25.26 12.79 -11.26
CA PRO A 70 -24.12 12.82 -12.17
C PRO A 70 -23.42 14.20 -12.20
N PRO A 71 -22.09 14.25 -12.34
CA PRO A 71 -21.36 15.51 -12.53
C PRO A 71 -21.57 16.07 -13.94
N THR A 72 -21.21 17.34 -14.16
CA THR A 72 -21.12 17.90 -15.52
C THR A 72 -19.99 17.26 -16.34
N ALA A 73 -20.05 17.35 -17.67
CA ALA A 73 -19.02 16.80 -18.55
C ALA A 73 -17.65 17.46 -18.34
N GLU A 74 -17.64 18.74 -17.98
CA GLU A 74 -16.43 19.50 -17.67
C GLU A 74 -15.82 19.07 -16.33
N GLN A 75 -16.66 18.73 -15.35
CA GLN A 75 -16.22 18.28 -14.02
C GLN A 75 -15.65 16.87 -14.03
N SER A 76 -16.23 15.97 -14.85
CA SER A 76 -15.74 14.61 -14.98
C SER A 76 -15.94 14.04 -16.39
N PRO A 77 -15.02 14.31 -17.33
CA PRO A 77 -15.06 13.67 -18.64
C PRO A 77 -14.92 12.15 -18.55
N SER A 78 -14.24 11.62 -17.52
CA SER A 78 -14.10 10.16 -17.33
C SER A 78 -15.43 9.51 -16.96
N PHE A 79 -16.26 10.14 -16.13
CA PHE A 79 -17.60 9.63 -15.80
C PHE A 79 -18.47 9.45 -17.04
N HIS A 80 -18.55 10.50 -17.86
CA HIS A 80 -19.39 10.51 -19.07
C HIS A 80 -18.85 9.55 -20.14
N ALA A 81 -17.53 9.49 -20.31
CA ALA A 81 -16.92 8.51 -21.21
C ALA A 81 -17.22 7.07 -20.77
N LEU A 82 -17.04 6.73 -19.49
CA LEU A 82 -17.32 5.38 -18.98
C LEU A 82 -18.79 5.00 -19.11
N SER A 83 -19.71 5.93 -18.82
CA SER A 83 -21.15 5.72 -19.01
C SER A 83 -21.49 5.42 -20.48
N ALA A 84 -20.98 6.23 -21.41
CA ALA A 84 -21.20 6.03 -22.84
C ALA A 84 -20.58 4.72 -23.35
N ILE A 85 -19.36 4.40 -22.92
CA ILE A 85 -18.69 3.14 -23.28
C ILE A 85 -19.50 1.93 -22.82
N ALA A 86 -20.07 1.96 -21.60
CA ALA A 86 -20.88 0.85 -21.09
C ALA A 86 -22.15 0.62 -21.93
N VAL A 87 -22.79 1.70 -22.40
CA VAL A 87 -23.93 1.64 -23.33
C VAL A 87 -23.53 1.04 -24.67
N GLU A 88 -22.47 1.56 -25.27
CA GLU A 88 -22.00 1.10 -26.58
C GLU A 88 -21.53 -0.36 -26.56
N ALA A 89 -20.89 -0.77 -25.47
CA ALA A 89 -20.47 -2.14 -25.23
C ALA A 89 -21.64 -3.09 -24.91
N ASN A 90 -22.79 -2.55 -24.47
CA ASN A 90 -23.90 -3.30 -23.90
C ASN A 90 -23.42 -4.31 -22.83
N ALA A 91 -22.53 -3.86 -21.95
CA ALA A 91 -21.88 -4.68 -20.93
C ALA A 91 -21.70 -3.91 -19.62
N TYR A 92 -21.54 -4.64 -18.51
CA TYR A 92 -21.13 -4.02 -17.25
C TYR A 92 -19.67 -3.56 -17.35
N LEU A 93 -19.41 -2.33 -16.90
CA LEU A 93 -18.07 -1.75 -16.92
C LEU A 93 -17.65 -1.33 -15.51
N ILE A 94 -16.64 -2.00 -14.96
CA ILE A 94 -15.87 -1.51 -13.81
C ILE A 94 -14.78 -0.60 -14.38
N GLY A 95 -14.97 0.71 -14.22
CA GLY A 95 -14.12 1.76 -14.75
C GLY A 95 -12.78 1.92 -14.03
N GLY A 96 -12.17 0.82 -13.60
CA GLY A 96 -10.86 0.83 -12.96
C GLY A 96 -10.82 1.75 -11.76
N SER A 97 -9.99 2.78 -11.79
CA SER A 97 -10.19 3.94 -10.92
C SER A 97 -9.67 5.23 -11.53
N ILE A 98 -10.08 6.36 -10.95
CA ILE A 98 -9.61 7.71 -11.28
C ILE A 98 -9.32 8.51 -9.99
N PRO A 99 -8.44 9.51 -10.04
CA PRO A 99 -8.36 10.48 -8.95
C PRO A 99 -9.65 11.33 -8.91
N GLU A 100 -10.25 11.42 -7.73
CA GLU A 100 -11.45 12.21 -7.45
C GLU A 100 -11.07 13.38 -6.53
N LEU A 101 -11.66 14.56 -6.75
CA LEU A 101 -11.65 15.69 -5.83
C LEU A 101 -13.05 15.86 -5.24
N GLU A 102 -13.13 16.02 -3.93
CA GLU A 102 -14.33 16.45 -3.22
C GLU A 102 -14.19 17.95 -2.85
N PRO A 103 -14.81 18.88 -3.60
CA PRO A 103 -14.53 20.32 -3.44
C PRO A 103 -14.89 20.87 -2.06
N SER A 104 -15.93 20.32 -1.42
CA SER A 104 -16.41 20.76 -0.10
C SER A 104 -15.39 20.50 1.01
N THR A 105 -14.63 19.41 0.93
CA THR A 105 -13.64 19.03 1.93
C THR A 105 -12.20 19.23 1.45
N LYS A 106 -12.01 19.53 0.16
CA LYS A 106 -10.72 19.61 -0.54
C LYS A 106 -9.90 18.32 -0.43
N LYS A 107 -10.58 17.18 -0.27
CA LYS A 107 -9.95 15.87 -0.19
C LYS A 107 -9.89 15.23 -1.56
N TYR A 108 -8.81 14.50 -1.78
CA TYR A 108 -8.64 13.66 -2.96
C TYR A 108 -8.90 12.20 -2.62
N TYR A 109 -9.46 11.44 -3.55
CA TYR A 109 -9.73 10.02 -3.40
C TYR A 109 -9.25 9.26 -4.64
N ASN A 110 -9.00 7.96 -4.48
CA ASN A 110 -8.83 7.03 -5.60
C ASN A 110 -10.13 6.24 -5.74
N THR A 111 -10.87 6.48 -6.83
CA THR A 111 -12.29 6.14 -6.92
C THR A 111 -12.58 5.31 -8.16
N SER A 112 -13.18 4.15 -7.94
CA SER A 112 -13.73 3.28 -8.99
C SER A 112 -15.21 3.56 -9.19
N LEU A 113 -15.64 3.54 -10.45
CA LEU A 113 -17.02 3.72 -10.87
C LEU A 113 -17.48 2.47 -11.63
N VAL A 114 -18.71 2.04 -11.39
CA VAL A 114 -19.31 0.87 -12.03
C VAL A 114 -20.55 1.28 -12.79
N PHE A 115 -20.60 0.98 -14.08
CA PHE A 115 -21.71 1.31 -14.96
C PHE A 115 -22.43 0.04 -15.45
N SER A 116 -23.75 0.11 -15.51
CA SER A 116 -24.59 -0.91 -16.15
C SER A 116 -24.53 -0.81 -17.68
N PRO A 117 -25.03 -1.84 -18.41
CA PRO A 117 -25.23 -1.76 -19.87
C PRO A 117 -26.14 -0.61 -20.32
N THR A 118 -26.92 -0.02 -19.42
CA THR A 118 -27.76 1.16 -19.72
C THR A 118 -27.02 2.49 -19.51
N GLY A 119 -25.75 2.44 -19.11
CA GLY A 119 -24.94 3.62 -18.78
C GLY A 119 -25.22 4.19 -17.39
N ALA A 120 -26.08 3.56 -16.58
CA ALA A 120 -26.36 4.02 -15.23
C ALA A 120 -25.19 3.69 -14.29
N LEU A 121 -24.81 4.66 -13.44
CA LEU A 121 -23.88 4.40 -12.35
C LEU A 121 -24.56 3.51 -11.30
N ILE A 122 -24.04 2.31 -11.10
CA ILE A 122 -24.59 1.31 -10.16
C ILE A 122 -23.65 1.01 -8.99
N GLY A 123 -22.45 1.61 -8.97
CA GLY A 123 -21.53 1.45 -7.86
C GLY A 123 -20.39 2.48 -7.89
N THR A 124 -19.99 2.90 -6.70
CA THR A 124 -18.81 3.75 -6.48
C THR A 124 -17.99 3.15 -5.33
N HIS A 125 -16.68 3.07 -5.51
CA HIS A 125 -15.77 2.61 -4.46
C HIS A 125 -14.59 3.56 -4.34
N ARG A 126 -14.48 4.26 -3.21
CA ARG A 126 -13.26 5.00 -2.82
C ARG A 126 -12.33 4.03 -2.10
N LYS A 127 -11.08 3.90 -2.56
CA LYS A 127 -10.04 3.02 -1.99
C LYS A 127 -9.97 3.18 -0.47
N THR A 128 -10.14 2.08 0.25
CA THR A 128 -10.27 2.14 1.72
C THR A 128 -8.91 2.08 2.44
N HIS A 129 -7.95 1.36 1.88
CA HIS A 129 -6.60 1.23 2.42
C HIS A 129 -5.60 1.89 1.48
N LEU A 130 -5.04 3.01 1.95
CA LEU A 130 -4.05 3.78 1.19
C LEU A 130 -2.68 3.08 1.18
N PHE A 131 -2.00 3.16 0.04
CA PHE A 131 -0.69 2.56 -0.19
C PHE A 131 0.42 3.39 0.45
N ASP A 132 0.63 3.16 1.75
CA ASP A 132 1.72 3.73 2.51
C ASP A 132 2.77 2.66 2.80
N ILE A 133 3.83 2.64 2.01
CA ILE A 133 4.94 1.71 2.17
C ILE A 133 6.29 2.42 2.16
N ASP A 134 7.19 1.88 2.96
CA ASP A 134 8.60 2.23 2.96
C ASP A 134 9.40 0.92 2.99
N ILE A 135 9.88 0.52 1.81
CA ILE A 135 10.78 -0.61 1.63
C ILE A 135 12.18 -0.02 1.39
N PRO A 136 13.04 0.02 2.41
CA PRO A 136 14.33 0.71 2.34
C PRO A 136 15.16 0.28 1.12
N GLY A 137 15.59 1.27 0.34
CA GLY A 137 16.42 1.07 -0.85
C GLY A 137 15.70 0.47 -2.07
N LYS A 138 14.38 0.27 -2.02
CA LYS A 138 13.59 -0.22 -3.16
C LYS A 138 12.50 0.74 -3.57
N ILE A 139 11.52 0.97 -2.71
CA ILE A 139 10.39 1.86 -2.99
C ILE A 139 9.87 2.49 -1.71
N GLN A 140 9.66 3.80 -1.77
CA GLN A 140 8.91 4.55 -0.78
C GLN A 140 7.75 5.20 -1.52
N PHE A 141 6.53 4.95 -1.06
CA PHE A 141 5.32 5.54 -1.63
C PHE A 141 4.32 5.76 -0.51
N LYS A 142 3.74 6.95 -0.47
CA LYS A 142 2.80 7.33 0.59
C LYS A 142 1.59 8.03 -0.03
N GLU A 143 0.60 7.23 -0.43
CA GLU A 143 -0.66 7.75 -0.98
C GLU A 143 -1.31 8.75 -0.02
N SER A 144 -1.20 8.52 1.29
CA SER A 144 -1.85 9.34 2.32
C SER A 144 -1.30 10.77 2.46
N ASP A 145 -0.20 11.11 1.78
CA ASP A 145 0.26 12.50 1.69
C ASP A 145 -0.69 13.35 0.84
N VAL A 146 -1.51 12.73 -0.02
CA VAL A 146 -2.43 13.44 -0.93
C VAL A 146 -3.85 12.88 -0.87
N LEU A 147 -3.99 11.56 -0.89
CA LEU A 147 -5.30 10.89 -0.92
C LEU A 147 -5.86 10.70 0.49
N SER A 148 -7.19 10.69 0.57
CA SER A 148 -7.98 10.32 1.74
C SER A 148 -8.57 8.93 1.53
N PRO A 149 -8.70 8.11 2.59
CA PRO A 149 -9.32 6.80 2.48
C PRO A 149 -10.83 6.92 2.29
N GLY A 150 -11.41 6.00 1.53
CA GLY A 150 -12.83 5.73 1.51
C GLY A 150 -13.34 5.18 2.85
N ASN A 151 -14.66 5.06 2.98
CA ASN A 151 -15.34 4.73 4.23
C ASN A 151 -16.40 3.62 4.10
N GLN A 152 -16.43 2.91 2.97
CA GLN A 152 -17.42 1.85 2.72
C GLN A 152 -16.80 0.68 1.96
N LEU A 153 -17.31 -0.52 2.24
CA LEU A 153 -17.13 -1.67 1.38
C LEU A 153 -18.14 -1.59 0.23
N THR A 154 -17.77 -2.04 -0.96
CA THR A 154 -18.63 -1.95 -2.15
C THR A 154 -18.93 -3.35 -2.68
N VAL A 155 -20.21 -3.75 -2.57
CA VAL A 155 -20.77 -4.95 -3.20
C VAL A 155 -21.89 -4.50 -4.13
N ILE A 156 -21.74 -4.80 -5.41
CA ILE A 156 -22.68 -4.43 -6.47
C ILE A 156 -23.48 -5.68 -6.85
N ASP A 157 -24.81 -5.55 -6.94
CA ASP A 157 -25.65 -6.59 -7.54
C ASP A 157 -25.73 -6.36 -9.05
N LEU A 158 -25.34 -7.39 -9.82
CA LEU A 158 -25.55 -7.44 -11.26
C LEU A 158 -26.78 -8.32 -11.49
N PRO A 159 -27.97 -7.77 -11.81
CA PRO A 159 -29.23 -8.50 -11.82
C PRO A 159 -29.18 -9.88 -12.49
N GLU A 160 -28.51 -10.01 -13.63
CA GLU A 160 -28.42 -11.25 -14.41
C GLU A 160 -27.34 -12.22 -13.92
N TYR A 161 -26.36 -11.77 -13.13
CA TYR A 161 -25.22 -12.60 -12.72
C TYR A 161 -25.19 -12.86 -11.21
N GLY A 162 -25.49 -11.86 -10.38
CA GLY A 162 -25.35 -11.92 -8.93
C GLY A 162 -24.39 -10.85 -8.42
N LYS A 163 -23.88 -11.05 -7.19
CA LYS A 163 -23.12 -10.03 -6.50
C LYS A 163 -21.62 -10.08 -6.83
N VAL A 164 -21.05 -8.91 -7.09
CA VAL A 164 -19.62 -8.69 -7.30
C VAL A 164 -19.12 -7.70 -6.25
N ALA A 165 -17.97 -7.98 -5.65
CA ALA A 165 -17.33 -7.04 -4.74
C ALA A 165 -16.19 -6.30 -5.44
N LEU A 166 -16.03 -5.04 -5.07
CA LEU A 166 -15.05 -4.13 -5.66
C LEU A 166 -14.20 -3.50 -4.56
N ALA A 167 -12.89 -3.56 -4.75
CA ALA A 167 -11.90 -2.89 -3.93
C ALA A 167 -10.72 -2.48 -4.82
N ILE A 168 -9.77 -1.65 -4.34
CA ILE A 168 -8.69 -1.13 -5.19
C ILE A 168 -7.32 -1.52 -4.61
N CYS A 169 -6.53 -2.20 -5.44
CA CYS A 169 -5.09 -2.42 -5.24
C CYS A 169 -4.71 -2.88 -3.84
N TYR A 170 -4.23 -1.96 -2.99
CA TYR A 170 -3.74 -2.24 -1.65
C TYR A 170 -4.80 -2.83 -0.71
N ASP A 171 -6.08 -2.60 -0.99
CA ASP A 171 -7.20 -3.23 -0.28
C ASP A 171 -7.10 -4.77 -0.28
N ILE A 172 -6.51 -5.37 -1.31
CA ILE A 172 -6.34 -6.84 -1.38
C ILE A 172 -5.50 -7.38 -0.22
N ARG A 173 -4.64 -6.57 0.42
CA ARG A 173 -3.81 -7.03 1.54
C ARG A 173 -4.62 -7.28 2.82
N PHE A 174 -5.84 -6.79 2.89
CA PHE A 174 -6.73 -6.86 4.05
C PHE A 174 -7.83 -7.90 3.79
N PRO A 175 -7.70 -9.13 4.31
CA PRO A 175 -8.62 -10.22 4.00
C PRO A 175 -10.06 -9.97 4.50
N GLU A 176 -10.26 -9.09 5.46
CA GLU A 176 -11.55 -8.81 6.10
C GLU A 176 -12.60 -8.35 5.09
N ALA A 177 -12.24 -7.42 4.20
CA ALA A 177 -13.13 -6.92 3.16
C ALA A 177 -13.62 -8.04 2.23
N ALA A 178 -12.71 -8.94 1.83
CA ALA A 178 -13.02 -10.10 1.00
C ALA A 178 -13.93 -11.10 1.72
N MET A 179 -13.65 -11.37 3.00
CA MET A 179 -14.47 -12.25 3.83
C MET A 179 -15.89 -11.72 4.00
N ILE A 180 -16.05 -10.42 4.26
CA ILE A 180 -17.36 -9.78 4.39
C ILE A 180 -18.14 -9.88 3.07
N ALA A 181 -17.50 -9.50 1.95
CA ALA A 181 -18.11 -9.56 0.64
C ALA A 181 -18.58 -10.98 0.26
N ALA A 182 -17.74 -11.99 0.47
CA ALA A 182 -18.07 -13.38 0.16
C ALA A 182 -19.25 -13.89 1.01
N ARG A 183 -19.33 -13.50 2.29
CA ARG A 183 -20.47 -13.81 3.17
C ARG A 183 -21.75 -13.10 2.78
N GLN A 184 -21.64 -11.92 2.16
CA GLN A 184 -22.79 -11.22 1.55
C GLN A 184 -23.23 -11.84 0.21
N GLY A 185 -22.55 -12.90 -0.25
CA GLY A 185 -22.91 -13.67 -1.45
C GLY A 185 -22.13 -13.27 -2.70
N ALA A 186 -21.03 -12.52 -2.58
CA ALA A 186 -20.23 -12.15 -3.74
C ALA A 186 -19.54 -13.38 -4.36
N PHE A 187 -19.86 -13.65 -5.64
CA PHE A 187 -19.25 -14.74 -6.40
C PHE A 187 -17.87 -14.37 -6.98
N LEU A 188 -17.63 -13.05 -7.16
CA LEU A 188 -16.41 -12.48 -7.73
C LEU A 188 -15.93 -11.30 -6.87
N LEU A 189 -14.63 -11.26 -6.60
CA LEU A 189 -13.93 -10.14 -5.99
C LEU A 189 -13.02 -9.49 -7.04
N VAL A 190 -13.25 -8.22 -7.36
CA VAL A 190 -12.52 -7.47 -8.39
C VAL A 190 -11.63 -6.42 -7.75
N TYR A 191 -10.37 -6.39 -8.18
CA TYR A 191 -9.37 -5.42 -7.74
C TYR A 191 -8.67 -4.80 -8.95
N PRO A 192 -9.13 -3.63 -9.43
CA PRO A 192 -8.26 -2.76 -10.22
C PRO A 192 -7.04 -2.40 -9.37
N GLY A 193 -5.82 -2.59 -9.87
CA GLY A 193 -4.63 -2.30 -9.08
C GLY A 193 -3.30 -2.28 -9.83
N ALA A 194 -2.44 -1.33 -9.46
CA ALA A 194 -1.10 -1.19 -9.97
C ALA A 194 -0.07 -1.57 -8.89
N PHE A 195 0.26 -2.86 -8.74
CA PHE A 195 1.43 -3.23 -7.94
C PHE A 195 2.71 -2.80 -8.67
N ASN A 196 3.78 -2.52 -7.94
CA ASN A 196 5.08 -2.19 -8.54
C ASN A 196 5.94 -3.43 -8.77
N THR A 197 7.02 -3.27 -9.53
CA THR A 197 8.00 -4.33 -9.85
C THR A 197 8.74 -4.93 -8.64
N THR A 198 8.66 -4.32 -7.45
CA THR A 198 9.19 -4.92 -6.21
C THR A 198 8.19 -5.83 -5.51
N THR A 199 6.94 -5.37 -5.37
CA THR A 199 5.90 -6.07 -4.60
C THR A 199 5.07 -7.02 -5.44
N GLY A 200 4.97 -6.76 -6.76
CA GLY A 200 4.27 -7.58 -7.75
C GLY A 200 4.75 -9.04 -7.76
N PRO A 201 6.04 -9.31 -8.06
CA PRO A 201 6.57 -10.67 -8.13
C PRO A 201 6.39 -11.49 -6.84
N LEU A 202 6.32 -10.80 -5.69
CA LEU A 202 6.24 -11.44 -4.38
C LEU A 202 4.80 -11.72 -3.94
N HIS A 203 3.87 -10.82 -4.24
CA HIS A 203 2.59 -10.77 -3.55
C HIS A 203 1.38 -10.79 -4.47
N TRP A 204 1.50 -10.40 -5.74
CA TRP A 204 0.34 -10.21 -6.63
C TRP A 204 -0.48 -11.49 -6.82
N SER A 205 0.13 -12.51 -7.42
CA SER A 205 -0.49 -13.83 -7.62
C SER A 205 -0.83 -14.52 -6.30
N LEU A 206 0.05 -14.42 -5.29
CA LEU A 206 -0.20 -15.00 -3.96
C LEU A 206 -1.47 -14.45 -3.31
N LEU A 207 -1.65 -13.12 -3.33
CA LEU A 207 -2.81 -12.48 -2.71
C LEU A 207 -4.09 -12.82 -3.46
N ALA A 208 -4.08 -12.84 -4.80
CA ALA A 208 -5.24 -13.26 -5.58
C ALA A 208 -5.71 -14.66 -5.20
N ARG A 209 -4.78 -15.63 -5.22
CA ARG A 209 -5.04 -17.03 -4.91
C ARG A 209 -5.51 -17.21 -3.47
N ALA A 210 -4.90 -16.50 -2.51
CA ALA A 210 -5.32 -16.53 -1.11
C ALA A 210 -6.76 -16.00 -0.94
N ARG A 211 -7.09 -14.85 -1.55
CA ARG A 211 -8.47 -14.31 -1.48
C ARG A 211 -9.49 -15.25 -2.13
N ALA A 212 -9.09 -15.97 -3.17
CA ALA A 212 -9.96 -16.89 -3.87
C ALA A 212 -10.26 -18.13 -3.01
N VAL A 213 -9.23 -18.79 -2.48
CA VAL A 213 -9.39 -20.05 -1.73
C VAL A 213 -10.00 -19.86 -0.34
N ASP A 214 -9.63 -18.79 0.39
CA ASP A 214 -10.13 -18.53 1.75
C ASP A 214 -11.63 -18.18 1.79
N ASN A 215 -12.17 -17.77 0.63
CA ASN A 215 -13.55 -17.32 0.46
C ASN A 215 -14.36 -18.17 -0.54
N GLN A 216 -13.69 -19.07 -1.26
CA GLN A 216 -14.27 -19.91 -2.32
C GLN A 216 -15.10 -19.07 -3.30
N SER A 217 -14.48 -18.02 -3.83
CA SER A 217 -15.01 -17.07 -4.81
C SER A 217 -13.96 -16.83 -5.89
N TYR A 218 -14.38 -16.42 -7.08
CA TYR A 218 -13.44 -15.96 -8.09
C TYR A 218 -12.76 -14.65 -7.65
N VAL A 219 -11.53 -14.43 -8.10
CA VAL A 219 -10.79 -13.19 -7.86
C VAL A 219 -10.20 -12.70 -9.17
N ALA A 220 -10.41 -11.42 -9.48
CA ALA A 220 -9.89 -10.78 -10.68
C ALA A 220 -9.05 -9.56 -10.33
N LEU A 221 -7.80 -9.53 -10.77
CA LEU A 221 -6.90 -8.39 -10.59
C LEU A 221 -6.61 -7.75 -11.94
N CYS A 222 -6.98 -6.48 -12.13
CA CYS A 222 -6.77 -5.76 -13.38
C CYS A 222 -5.71 -4.66 -13.19
N SER A 223 -4.54 -4.83 -13.83
CA SER A 223 -3.40 -3.94 -13.72
C SER A 223 -3.21 -3.12 -15.00
N PRO A 224 -2.64 -1.91 -14.95
CA PRO A 224 -2.20 -1.26 -16.17
C PRO A 224 -0.98 -2.00 -16.74
N ALA A 225 -0.75 -1.86 -18.04
CA ALA A 225 0.46 -2.37 -18.68
C ALA A 225 1.70 -1.66 -18.10
N ARG A 226 2.82 -2.37 -18.10
CA ARG A 226 4.09 -1.80 -17.62
C ARG A 226 4.61 -0.77 -18.61
N ASP A 227 4.83 0.43 -18.11
CA ASP A 227 5.60 1.49 -18.76
C ASP A 227 6.92 1.65 -18.01
N LEU A 228 8.05 1.49 -18.72
CA LEU A 228 9.39 1.62 -18.14
C LEU A 228 9.80 3.09 -17.95
N ASP A 229 9.18 4.01 -18.69
CA ASP A 229 9.45 5.44 -18.61
C ASP A 229 8.59 6.15 -17.54
N ALA A 230 7.57 5.45 -17.03
CA ALA A 230 6.71 5.96 -15.97
C ALA A 230 7.45 6.04 -14.62
N ALA A 231 7.17 7.12 -13.86
CA ALA A 231 7.70 7.29 -12.50
C ALA A 231 7.26 6.16 -11.54
N TYR A 232 6.07 5.60 -11.79
CA TYR A 232 5.59 4.40 -11.11
C TYR A 232 5.42 3.27 -12.13
N GLN A 233 6.36 2.33 -12.12
CA GLN A 233 6.35 1.19 -13.04
C GLN A 233 5.43 0.10 -12.50
N ALA A 234 4.27 -0.04 -13.14
CA ALA A 234 3.32 -1.10 -12.83
C ALA A 234 3.91 -2.49 -13.14
N TYR A 235 3.51 -3.48 -12.36
CA TYR A 235 3.92 -4.86 -12.55
C TYR A 235 3.27 -5.44 -13.81
N GLY A 236 2.03 -5.06 -14.12
CA GLY A 236 1.20 -5.75 -15.12
C GLY A 236 0.61 -7.02 -14.52
N HIS A 237 0.64 -8.11 -15.28
CA HIS A 237 0.17 -9.43 -14.85
C HIS A 237 -1.28 -9.46 -14.36
N SER A 238 -2.18 -8.73 -15.02
CA SER A 238 -3.62 -8.90 -14.80
C SER A 238 -3.97 -10.38 -14.79
N LEU A 239 -4.80 -10.84 -13.85
CA LEU A 239 -5.06 -12.28 -13.70
C LEU A 239 -6.44 -12.57 -13.10
N VAL A 240 -6.92 -13.78 -13.36
CA VAL A 240 -8.15 -14.34 -12.78
C VAL A 240 -7.84 -15.64 -12.08
N ALA A 241 -8.21 -15.76 -10.80
CA ALA A 241 -8.13 -16.98 -10.02
C ALA A 241 -9.52 -17.56 -9.75
N ASP A 242 -9.64 -18.88 -9.83
CA ASP A 242 -10.85 -19.62 -9.51
C ASP A 242 -11.02 -19.85 -7.99
N PRO A 243 -12.20 -20.30 -7.53
CA PRO A 243 -12.46 -20.61 -6.12
C PRO A 243 -11.52 -21.65 -5.48
N SER A 244 -10.77 -22.41 -6.27
CA SER A 244 -9.79 -23.42 -5.84
C SER A 244 -8.34 -22.90 -5.91
N ALA A 245 -8.14 -21.60 -6.14
CA ALA A 245 -6.85 -20.94 -6.29
C ALA A 245 -6.06 -21.27 -7.57
N ASN A 246 -6.70 -21.87 -8.58
CA ASN A 246 -6.10 -22.05 -9.90
C ASN A 246 -6.15 -20.72 -10.67
N ILE A 247 -5.10 -20.40 -11.40
CA ILE A 247 -5.08 -19.24 -12.30
C ILE A 247 -5.72 -19.66 -13.61
N LEU A 248 -6.86 -19.05 -13.96
CA LEU A 248 -7.58 -19.32 -15.21
C LEU A 248 -6.95 -18.59 -16.39
N SER A 249 -6.46 -17.38 -16.15
CA SER A 249 -5.85 -16.51 -17.15
C SER A 249 -4.94 -15.51 -16.46
N GLU A 250 -3.78 -15.24 -17.05
CA GLU A 250 -2.79 -14.29 -16.54
C GLU A 250 -2.07 -13.63 -17.72
N ALA A 251 -1.96 -12.31 -17.66
CA ALA A 251 -1.20 -11.51 -18.60
C ALA A 251 0.30 -11.53 -18.24
N GLU A 252 1.12 -11.09 -19.18
CA GLU A 252 2.49 -10.67 -18.89
C GLU A 252 2.52 -9.17 -18.55
N GLU A 253 3.59 -8.46 -18.93
CA GLU A 253 3.77 -7.03 -18.63
C GLU A 253 3.12 -6.08 -19.66
N LYS A 254 2.86 -6.53 -20.89
CA LYS A 254 2.42 -5.69 -22.01
C LYS A 254 0.91 -5.49 -22.05
N GLU A 255 0.47 -4.50 -22.82
CA GLU A 255 -0.95 -4.30 -23.06
C GLU A 255 -1.60 -5.53 -23.71
N ILE A 256 -2.67 -6.01 -23.08
CA ILE A 256 -3.46 -7.15 -23.56
C ILE A 256 -4.83 -7.16 -22.88
N ILE A 257 -5.81 -7.79 -23.52
CA ILE A 257 -7.06 -8.17 -22.87
C ILE A 257 -6.99 -9.65 -22.54
N ILE A 258 -7.17 -10.01 -21.27
CA ILE A 258 -7.34 -11.40 -20.88
C ILE A 258 -8.80 -11.70 -20.58
N TYR A 259 -9.22 -12.92 -20.89
CA TYR A 259 -10.59 -13.38 -20.71
C TYR A 259 -10.63 -14.58 -19.77
N ALA A 260 -11.73 -14.73 -19.03
CA ALA A 260 -12.04 -15.91 -18.26
C ALA A 260 -13.55 -16.17 -18.28
N ASP A 261 -13.94 -17.43 -18.49
CA ASP A 261 -15.32 -17.87 -18.36
C ASP A 261 -15.56 -18.33 -16.92
N LEU A 262 -16.54 -17.70 -16.26
CA LEU A 262 -16.91 -17.98 -14.88
C LEU A 262 -18.25 -18.73 -14.85
N ASP A 263 -18.30 -19.79 -14.06
CA ASP A 263 -19.50 -20.60 -13.87
C ASP A 263 -19.79 -20.87 -12.38
N ASN A 264 -21.03 -21.20 -12.06
CA ASN A 264 -21.48 -21.48 -10.70
C ASN A 264 -21.05 -22.87 -10.21
N ASP A 265 -20.82 -23.82 -11.10
CA ASP A 265 -20.50 -25.21 -10.74
C ASP A 265 -19.12 -25.26 -10.08
N SER A 266 -18.15 -24.48 -10.57
CA SER A 266 -16.84 -24.30 -9.93
C SER A 266 -16.95 -23.84 -8.47
N ILE A 267 -17.85 -22.89 -8.17
CA ILE A 267 -18.11 -22.41 -6.80
C ILE A 267 -18.83 -23.49 -5.98
N ALA A 268 -19.87 -24.08 -6.53
CA ALA A 268 -20.70 -25.06 -5.83
C ALA A 268 -19.91 -26.32 -5.49
N ASN A 269 -19.09 -26.81 -6.43
CA ASN A 269 -18.26 -27.99 -6.27
C ASN A 269 -17.24 -27.80 -5.16
N ILE A 270 -16.46 -26.71 -5.16
CA ILE A 270 -15.45 -26.49 -4.11
C ILE A 270 -16.08 -26.29 -2.73
N ARG A 271 -17.21 -25.56 -2.65
CA ARG A 271 -17.93 -25.31 -1.40
C ARG A 271 -18.57 -26.58 -0.84
N SER A 272 -18.98 -27.51 -1.71
CA SER A 272 -19.51 -28.81 -1.27
C SER A 272 -18.40 -29.77 -0.83
N GLY A 273 -17.25 -29.78 -1.52
CA GLY A 273 -16.12 -30.65 -1.19
C GLY A 273 -15.32 -30.18 0.03
N ILE A 274 -15.17 -28.87 0.21
CA ILE A 274 -14.46 -28.26 1.35
C ILE A 274 -15.35 -27.18 1.97
N PRO A 275 -16.31 -27.52 2.85
CA PRO A 275 -17.37 -26.60 3.29
C PRO A 275 -16.91 -25.62 4.39
N ILE A 276 -15.88 -24.82 4.10
CA ILE A 276 -15.31 -23.87 5.08
C ILE A 276 -16.33 -22.81 5.54
N SER A 277 -17.38 -22.54 4.74
CA SER A 277 -18.42 -21.57 5.09
C SER A 277 -19.27 -22.01 6.28
N THR A 278 -19.51 -23.32 6.45
CA THR A 278 -20.31 -23.87 7.56
C THR A 278 -19.45 -24.29 8.74
N GLN A 279 -18.14 -24.49 8.52
CA GLN A 279 -17.18 -24.94 9.53
C GLN A 279 -16.52 -23.79 10.32
N ARG A 280 -16.92 -22.53 10.06
CA ARG A 280 -16.40 -21.37 10.81
C ARG A 280 -16.86 -21.42 12.26
N ARG A 281 -15.96 -21.11 13.18
CA ARG A 281 -16.17 -21.13 14.63
C ARG A 281 -16.54 -19.74 15.16
N PHE A 282 -17.77 -19.30 14.88
CA PHE A 282 -18.24 -17.99 15.33
C PHE A 282 -18.45 -17.88 16.85
N ASP A 283 -18.41 -19.02 17.54
CA ASP A 283 -18.30 -19.09 19.00
C ASP A 283 -16.91 -18.67 19.53
N LEU A 284 -15.87 -18.71 18.68
CA LEU A 284 -14.50 -18.33 19.02
C LEU A 284 -14.10 -16.95 18.51
N TYR A 285 -14.70 -16.50 17.40
CA TYR A 285 -14.44 -15.19 16.80
C TYR A 285 -15.74 -14.62 16.20
N PRO A 286 -15.94 -13.30 16.22
CA PRO A 286 -17.17 -12.72 15.68
C PRO A 286 -17.27 -12.95 14.17
N ASP A 287 -18.50 -13.03 13.66
CA ASP A 287 -18.72 -12.95 12.23
C ASP A 287 -18.44 -11.53 11.73
N ALA A 288 -17.38 -11.37 10.93
CA ALA A 288 -17.01 -10.07 10.36
C ALA A 288 -18.12 -9.46 9.48
N SER A 289 -19.06 -10.24 8.93
CA SER A 289 -20.20 -9.69 8.18
C SER A 289 -21.35 -9.17 9.04
N GLU A 290 -21.45 -9.59 10.31
CA GLU A 290 -22.53 -9.18 11.20
C GLU A 290 -22.19 -7.93 12.02
N THR A 291 -20.98 -7.39 11.88
CA THR A 291 -20.55 -6.30 12.76
C THR A 291 -21.12 -4.96 12.30
N THR A 292 -22.13 -4.48 13.03
CA THR A 292 -22.59 -3.08 13.04
C THR A 292 -21.51 -2.19 13.67
N LEU A 293 -20.34 -2.06 13.04
CA LEU A 293 -19.30 -1.14 13.50
C LEU A 293 -19.64 0.27 13.01
N ASN A 294 -20.37 1.01 13.83
CA ASN A 294 -20.48 2.46 13.71
C ASN A 294 -19.10 3.07 13.95
N PHE A 295 -18.33 3.30 12.89
CA PHE A 295 -17.18 4.19 12.92
C PHE A 295 -17.66 5.65 12.84
N THR A 296 -18.41 6.10 13.85
CA THR A 296 -18.29 7.52 14.22
C THR A 296 -16.87 7.66 14.74
N ARG A 297 -15.98 8.12 13.86
CA ARG A 297 -14.65 8.60 14.23
C ARG A 297 -14.87 9.50 15.44
N LYS A 298 -14.46 9.09 16.65
CA LYS A 298 -14.38 10.01 17.78
C LYS A 298 -13.44 11.10 17.32
N SER A 299 -14.01 12.23 16.94
CA SER A 299 -13.31 13.50 16.93
C SER A 299 -12.71 13.63 18.32
N THR A 300 -11.40 13.43 18.45
CA THR A 300 -10.67 13.86 19.65
C THR A 300 -10.54 15.38 19.58
N ALA A 301 -11.69 16.05 19.72
CA ALA A 301 -11.77 17.40 20.23
C ALA A 301 -12.24 17.25 21.67
N ASN A 302 -11.40 17.71 22.60
CA ASN A 302 -11.58 17.77 24.04
C ASN A 302 -11.47 16.44 24.82
N SER A 303 -10.34 16.26 25.49
CA SER A 303 -10.32 15.67 26.82
C SER A 303 -9.70 16.68 27.80
N PRO A 304 -10.19 16.75 29.05
CA PRO A 304 -9.89 17.82 29.98
C PRO A 304 -8.50 17.66 30.59
N SER A 305 -7.95 18.79 31.03
CA SER A 305 -6.71 18.93 31.79
C SER A 305 -6.50 17.84 32.85
N ASP A 306 -5.44 17.04 32.70
CA ASP A 306 -4.88 16.28 33.81
C ASP A 306 -3.53 16.87 34.19
N ASN A 307 -3.52 17.45 35.38
CA ASN A 307 -2.49 18.30 35.95
C ASN A 307 -1.39 17.41 36.56
N ARG A 308 -0.27 17.22 35.87
CA ARG A 308 0.96 16.72 36.49
C ARG A 308 2.15 17.57 36.08
N SER A 309 2.73 18.16 37.10
CA SER A 309 3.86 19.09 37.14
C SER A 309 5.08 18.61 36.37
N LEU A 310 5.61 19.51 35.53
CA LEU A 310 6.96 19.44 34.98
C LEU A 310 7.97 19.93 36.03
N PRO A 311 9.19 19.35 36.13
CA PRO A 311 10.26 19.94 36.91
C PRO A 311 10.82 21.19 36.20
N PRO A 312 11.43 22.14 36.93
CA PRO A 312 11.66 23.50 36.46
C PRO A 312 12.76 23.59 35.40
N THR A 313 12.49 24.40 34.38
CA THR A 313 13.47 24.88 33.40
C THR A 313 14.35 25.94 34.04
N VAL A 314 15.67 25.76 33.94
CA VAL A 314 16.64 26.81 34.30
C VAL A 314 16.81 27.72 33.09
N ASP A 315 16.51 29.00 33.31
CA ASP A 315 16.66 30.10 32.36
C ASP A 315 18.13 30.34 31.98
N HIS A 316 18.40 30.47 30.68
CA HIS A 316 19.48 31.33 30.20
C HIS A 316 19.00 32.15 28.99
N PRO A 317 19.19 33.48 28.98
CA PRO A 317 18.62 34.36 27.98
C PRO A 317 19.58 34.52 26.80
N PHE A 318 19.11 34.38 25.56
CA PHE A 318 19.86 34.90 24.42
C PHE A 318 18.92 35.55 23.38
N LYS A 319 19.14 36.85 23.20
CA LYS A 319 18.50 37.75 22.23
C LYS A 319 18.73 37.25 20.79
N MET A 320 17.66 37.23 19.99
CA MET A 320 17.78 37.19 18.53
C MET A 320 18.18 38.58 18.01
N SER A 321 19.30 38.62 17.30
CA SER A 321 19.61 39.69 16.34
C SER A 321 19.63 39.07 14.95
N ASN A 322 18.94 39.72 14.01
CA ASN A 322 18.95 39.37 12.59
C ASN A 322 20.31 39.72 11.98
N VAL A 323 21.04 38.72 11.48
CA VAL A 323 22.10 38.93 10.49
C VAL A 323 22.08 37.77 9.48
N LYS A 324 21.73 38.11 8.23
CA LYS A 324 22.12 37.34 7.04
C LYS A 324 23.55 37.75 6.69
N THR A 325 24.51 36.85 6.79
CA THR A 325 25.77 36.88 6.01
C THR A 325 26.31 35.46 5.87
N GLY A 326 26.67 35.10 4.64
CA GLY A 326 27.26 33.79 4.33
C GLY A 326 28.67 33.65 4.89
N ASN A 327 29.04 32.43 5.28
CA ASN A 327 30.45 32.04 5.33
C ASN A 327 30.63 30.52 5.26
N LYS A 328 31.60 30.09 4.46
CA LYS A 328 32.03 28.70 4.24
C LYS A 328 32.50 28.09 5.57
N ARG A 329 31.92 26.96 6.00
CA ARG A 329 32.45 26.15 7.11
C ARG A 329 33.61 25.28 6.64
N SER A 330 34.68 25.22 7.43
CA SER A 330 35.92 24.52 7.13
C SER A 330 35.80 22.99 7.30
N ALA A 331 36.58 22.28 6.49
CA ALA A 331 36.61 20.82 6.30
C ALA A 331 36.82 19.95 7.56
N ILE A 332 37.32 20.52 8.66
CA ILE A 332 37.69 19.76 9.88
C ILE A 332 36.50 19.60 10.85
N ALA A 333 35.44 20.40 10.72
CA ALA A 333 34.26 20.30 11.59
C ALA A 333 33.30 19.13 11.23
N ASP A 334 33.56 18.43 10.13
CA ASP A 334 32.67 17.39 9.58
C ASP A 334 32.98 15.97 10.07
N VAL A 335 34.09 15.76 10.78
CA VAL A 335 34.55 14.46 11.30
C VAL A 335 34.56 14.52 12.82
N VAL A 336 33.87 13.59 13.50
CA VAL A 336 33.75 13.57 14.96
C VAL A 336 33.56 12.16 15.48
N SER A 337 34.26 11.81 16.56
CA SER A 337 34.12 10.54 17.27
C SER A 337 33.51 10.77 18.64
N ARG A 338 32.44 10.02 18.97
CA ARG A 338 31.79 10.07 20.28
C ARG A 338 31.48 8.67 20.78
N GLU A 339 31.62 8.48 22.08
CA GLU A 339 31.22 7.26 22.74
C GLU A 339 29.86 7.41 23.42
N TYR A 340 29.02 6.39 23.25
CA TYR A 340 27.65 6.34 23.76
C TYR A 340 27.37 5.03 24.48
N THR A 341 26.54 5.10 25.50
CA THR A 341 25.94 3.91 26.11
C THR A 341 24.53 3.69 25.57
N ILE A 342 24.33 2.59 24.84
CA ILE A 342 23.02 2.21 24.32
C ILE A 342 22.36 1.20 25.25
N ASN A 343 21.14 1.50 25.71
CA ASN A 343 20.31 0.54 26.45
C ASN A 343 19.53 -0.34 25.45
N LEU A 344 20.12 -1.47 25.08
CA LEU A 344 19.53 -2.40 24.10
C LEU A 344 18.31 -3.12 24.66
N HIS A 345 18.25 -3.37 25.97
CA HIS A 345 17.08 -4.01 26.58
C HIS A 345 15.82 -3.17 26.41
N LYS A 346 15.88 -1.85 26.68
CA LYS A 346 14.75 -0.95 26.46
C LYS A 346 14.34 -0.90 24.99
N ARG A 347 15.32 -0.91 24.08
CA ARG A 347 15.11 -0.83 22.62
C ARG A 347 14.62 -2.15 21.99
N CYS A 348 14.82 -3.27 22.66
CA CYS A 348 14.35 -4.59 22.24
C CYS A 348 13.17 -5.10 23.09
N HIS A 349 12.54 -4.24 23.90
CA HIS A 349 11.39 -4.60 24.73
C HIS A 349 10.19 -5.02 23.86
N GLY A 350 9.48 -6.07 24.28
CA GLY A 350 8.33 -6.61 23.53
C GLY A 350 8.68 -7.41 22.27
N VAL A 351 9.97 -7.62 21.98
CA VAL A 351 10.40 -8.38 20.79
C VAL A 351 10.59 -9.85 21.12
N SER A 352 10.00 -10.72 20.27
CA SER A 352 10.17 -12.18 20.35
C SER A 352 11.65 -12.57 20.42
N PHE A 353 11.97 -13.55 21.27
CA PHE A 353 13.34 -14.00 21.50
C PHE A 353 14.10 -14.38 20.23
N LYS A 354 13.42 -14.89 19.20
CA LYS A 354 14.05 -15.24 17.91
C LYS A 354 14.43 -14.03 17.04
N LYS A 355 14.03 -12.81 17.43
CA LYS A 355 14.30 -11.57 16.68
C LYS A 355 15.12 -10.54 17.48
N ARG A 356 15.59 -10.88 18.67
CA ARG A 356 16.27 -9.95 19.58
C ARG A 356 17.62 -9.46 19.06
N ALA A 357 18.56 -10.34 18.72
CA ALA A 357 19.85 -9.92 18.16
C ALA A 357 19.75 -9.16 16.83
N PRO A 358 18.91 -9.58 15.85
CA PRO A 358 18.64 -8.79 14.65
C PRO A 358 18.08 -7.39 14.95
N LYS A 359 17.13 -7.29 15.90
CA LYS A 359 16.57 -6.00 16.31
C LYS A 359 17.63 -5.13 16.99
N ALA A 360 18.48 -5.69 17.84
CA ALA A 360 19.54 -4.96 18.53
C ALA A 360 20.51 -4.31 17.52
N ILE A 361 20.93 -5.03 16.47
CA ILE A 361 21.77 -4.46 15.40
C ILE A 361 21.04 -3.32 14.66
N LYS A 362 19.75 -3.50 14.36
CA LYS A 362 18.94 -2.45 13.71
C LYS A 362 18.85 -1.19 14.58
N GLU A 363 18.67 -1.37 15.89
CA GLU A 363 18.60 -0.26 16.85
C GLU A 363 19.94 0.45 17.04
N ILE A 364 21.07 -0.27 16.98
CA ILE A 364 22.41 0.34 17.00
C ILE A 364 22.62 1.20 15.76
N ARG A 365 22.21 0.72 14.58
CA ARG A 365 22.31 1.49 13.33
C ARG A 365 21.45 2.75 13.37
N ALA A 366 20.19 2.63 13.79
CA ALA A 366 19.29 3.78 13.91
C ALA A 366 19.80 4.81 14.94
N PHE A 367 20.35 4.33 16.05
CA PHE A 367 20.96 5.22 17.04
C PHE A 367 22.17 5.98 16.46
N ALA A 368 23.04 5.30 15.72
CA ALA A 368 24.20 5.92 15.09
C ALA A 368 23.81 6.94 14.02
N GLU A 369 22.84 6.61 13.16
CA GLU A 369 22.29 7.53 12.15
C GLU A 369 21.75 8.80 12.81
N GLN A 370 20.98 8.69 13.90
CA GLN A 370 20.47 9.86 14.61
C GLN A 370 21.57 10.64 15.33
N ALA A 371 22.50 9.96 15.99
CA ALA A 371 23.58 10.59 16.76
C ALA A 371 24.58 11.34 15.86
N MET A 372 24.79 10.83 14.65
CA MET A 372 25.78 11.33 13.71
C MET A 372 25.17 11.89 12.43
N GLY A 373 23.86 11.97 12.25
CA GLY A 373 23.25 12.61 11.07
C GLY A 373 23.77 12.09 9.71
N THR A 374 24.24 10.85 9.64
CA THR A 374 24.70 10.21 8.39
C THR A 374 23.84 8.99 8.08
N LYS A 375 23.37 8.89 6.84
CA LYS A 375 22.55 7.77 6.37
C LYS A 375 23.36 6.49 6.13
N ASP A 376 24.63 6.61 5.74
CA ASP A 376 25.55 5.46 5.67
C ASP A 376 26.10 5.13 7.06
N VAL A 377 25.69 3.99 7.61
CA VAL A 377 26.15 3.48 8.91
C VAL A 377 26.79 2.11 8.73
N ARG A 378 28.08 2.02 9.01
CA ARG A 378 28.91 0.82 8.91
C ARG A 378 29.20 0.27 10.30
N VAL A 379 28.60 -0.87 10.64
CA VAL A 379 28.80 -1.57 11.92
C VAL A 379 30.03 -2.45 11.82
N ASP A 380 30.97 -2.30 12.74
CA ASP A 380 32.19 -3.09 12.80
C ASP A 380 31.91 -4.60 13.03
N PRO A 381 32.63 -5.51 12.36
CA PRO A 381 32.43 -6.95 12.53
C PRO A 381 32.58 -7.45 13.97
N GLN A 382 33.47 -6.87 14.77
CA GLN A 382 33.65 -7.24 16.19
C GLN A 382 32.47 -6.77 17.03
N LEU A 383 31.92 -5.57 16.73
CA LEU A 383 30.69 -5.10 17.36
C LEU A 383 29.51 -6.03 17.03
N ASN A 384 29.40 -6.46 15.77
CA ASN A 384 28.39 -7.45 15.39
C ASN A 384 28.60 -8.75 16.18
N LYS A 385 29.81 -9.32 16.20
CA LYS A 385 30.12 -10.54 16.97
C LYS A 385 29.71 -10.41 18.45
N LYS A 386 30.00 -9.28 19.09
CA LYS A 386 29.67 -9.02 20.50
C LYS A 386 28.16 -8.95 20.78
N VAL A 387 27.36 -8.41 19.85
CA VAL A 387 25.89 -8.40 19.98
C VAL A 387 25.30 -9.80 19.84
N TRP A 388 25.95 -10.66 19.06
CA TRP A 388 25.53 -12.03 18.77
C TRP A 388 26.16 -13.10 19.68
N GLU A 389 27.08 -12.73 20.57
CA GLU A 389 27.88 -13.66 21.38
C GLU A 389 27.04 -14.57 22.29
N ALA A 390 25.94 -14.06 22.85
CA ALA A 390 25.00 -14.83 23.66
C ALA A 390 23.86 -15.48 22.83
N GLY A 391 24.05 -15.58 21.51
CA GLY A 391 23.11 -16.15 20.56
C GLY A 391 21.89 -15.27 20.25
N ILE A 392 21.00 -15.74 19.39
CA ILE A 392 19.89 -14.94 18.85
C ILE A 392 18.92 -14.39 19.92
N LYS A 393 18.84 -15.07 21.07
CA LYS A 393 17.95 -14.74 22.20
C LYS A 393 18.60 -13.79 23.22
N GLY A 394 19.94 -13.82 23.32
CA GLY A 394 20.72 -13.10 24.32
C GLY A 394 21.41 -11.89 23.70
N VAL A 395 21.01 -10.69 24.12
CA VAL A 395 21.67 -9.44 23.73
C VAL A 395 22.18 -8.73 24.99
N PRO A 396 23.34 -8.04 24.94
CA PRO A 396 23.82 -7.27 26.07
C PRO A 396 22.76 -6.27 26.54
N PHE A 397 22.56 -6.14 27.86
CA PHE A 397 21.54 -5.25 28.40
C PHE A 397 21.83 -3.77 28.04
N ARG A 398 23.10 -3.39 28.19
CA ARG A 398 23.68 -2.12 27.75
C ARG A 398 24.96 -2.39 26.98
N LEU A 399 25.26 -1.54 26.01
CA LEU A 399 26.46 -1.65 25.20
C LEU A 399 27.09 -0.27 25.03
N ARG A 400 28.39 -0.15 25.34
CA ARG A 400 29.17 1.04 25.03
C ARG A 400 29.69 0.92 23.60
N VAL A 401 29.40 1.93 22.79
CA VAL A 401 29.84 2.01 21.39
C VAL A 401 30.56 3.32 21.14
N ARG A 402 31.58 3.27 20.29
CA ARG A 402 32.20 4.45 19.69
C ARG A 402 31.61 4.62 18.31
N ILE A 403 31.16 5.84 18.00
CA ILE A 403 30.60 6.19 16.72
C ILE A 403 31.45 7.30 16.14
N SER A 404 32.07 7.03 15.00
CA SER A 404 32.98 7.94 14.31
C SER A 404 32.35 8.34 12.99
N ARG A 405 32.01 9.63 12.84
CA ARG A 405 31.61 10.20 11.55
C ARG A 405 32.87 10.44 10.74
N LYS A 406 33.06 9.71 9.64
CA LYS A 406 34.25 9.73 8.79
C LYS A 406 33.90 10.16 7.36
N ARG A 407 34.89 10.68 6.64
CA ARG A 407 34.77 10.97 5.20
C ARG A 407 34.80 9.68 4.39
N ASN A 408 34.00 9.67 3.34
CA ASN A 408 33.96 8.58 2.39
C ASN A 408 34.81 8.97 1.18
N ASP A 409 36.04 8.44 1.11
CA ASP A 409 37.01 8.77 0.06
C ASP A 409 36.90 7.82 -1.16
N GLU A 410 35.86 6.99 -1.23
CA GLU A 410 35.58 6.13 -2.38
C GLU A 410 35.08 7.00 -3.57
N GLU A 411 35.68 6.85 -4.77
CA GLU A 411 35.36 7.68 -5.95
C GLU A 411 33.88 7.67 -6.36
N ASN A 412 33.13 6.62 -5.99
CA ASN A 412 31.70 6.44 -6.29
C ASN A 412 30.80 6.51 -5.04
N ALA A 413 31.27 7.10 -3.96
CA ALA A 413 30.51 7.24 -2.72
C ALA A 413 29.24 8.07 -2.92
N LYS A 414 28.06 7.45 -2.71
CA LYS A 414 26.76 8.16 -2.73
C LYS A 414 26.64 9.22 -1.64
N GLU A 415 27.33 9.04 -0.52
CA GLU A 415 27.30 9.93 0.64
C GLU A 415 28.74 10.30 1.02
N ARG A 416 29.02 11.59 1.20
CA ARG A 416 30.37 12.12 1.51
C ARG A 416 30.85 11.75 2.93
N LEU A 417 29.93 11.41 3.83
CA LEU A 417 30.22 11.07 5.22
C LEU A 417 29.48 9.78 5.58
N TYR A 418 30.14 8.91 6.34
CA TYR A 418 29.53 7.71 6.92
C TYR A 418 29.84 7.61 8.41
N SER A 419 28.99 6.91 9.15
CA SER A 419 29.23 6.58 10.56
C SER A 419 29.79 5.19 10.69
N HIS A 420 30.99 5.09 11.27
CA HIS A 420 31.57 3.82 11.67
C HIS A 420 31.26 3.54 13.14
N VAL A 421 30.69 2.37 13.45
CA VAL A 421 30.25 2.01 14.81
C VAL A 421 31.09 0.86 15.33
N GLN A 422 31.78 1.06 16.45
CA GLN A 422 32.67 0.07 17.08
C GLN A 422 32.25 -0.20 18.52
N ALA A 423 32.54 -1.41 19.02
CA ALA A 423 32.33 -1.75 20.42
C ALA A 423 33.45 -1.16 21.27
N VAL A 424 33.11 -0.58 22.42
CA VAL A 424 34.10 -0.19 23.44
C VAL A 424 34.04 -1.21 24.57
N ASN A 425 35.20 -1.74 24.95
CA ASN A 425 35.31 -2.71 26.04
C ASN A 425 35.36 -1.97 27.38
N VAL A 426 34.22 -1.94 28.08
CA VAL A 426 34.10 -1.43 29.45
C VAL A 426 33.51 -2.51 30.35
N LYS A 427 33.97 -2.60 31.60
CA LYS A 427 33.49 -3.60 32.57
C LYS A 427 32.02 -3.37 32.97
N ASP A 428 31.59 -2.12 33.15
CA ASP A 428 30.18 -1.75 33.33
C ASP A 428 29.86 -0.45 32.55
N PRO A 429 28.99 -0.51 31.53
CA PRO A 429 28.60 0.67 30.77
C PRO A 429 27.53 1.53 31.46
N LYS A 430 26.94 1.10 32.60
CA LYS A 430 25.86 1.82 33.29
C LYS A 430 26.38 3.15 33.87
N GLY A 431 25.68 4.24 33.57
CA GLY A 431 25.99 5.58 34.09
C GLY A 431 27.06 6.36 33.31
N LEU A 432 27.69 5.77 32.29
CA LEU A 432 28.65 6.50 31.44
C LEU A 432 27.92 7.47 30.49
N HIS A 433 28.23 8.76 30.61
CA HIS A 433 27.70 9.82 29.75
C HIS A 433 28.34 9.80 28.35
N THR A 434 27.76 10.57 27.43
CA THR A 434 28.35 10.75 26.10
C THR A 434 29.67 11.50 26.22
N THR A 435 30.72 11.00 25.59
CA THR A 435 32.04 11.61 25.62
C THR A 435 32.55 11.78 24.20
N THR A 436 33.03 12.96 23.83
CA THR A 436 33.77 13.16 22.59
C THR A 436 35.18 12.59 22.79
N VAL A 437 35.65 11.80 21.83
CA VAL A 437 36.96 11.14 21.90
C VAL A 437 37.74 11.54 20.66
N ASP A 438 39.00 11.93 20.82
CA ASP A 438 39.87 12.21 19.70
C ASP A 438 40.31 10.89 19.04
N ASP A 439 40.29 10.84 17.71
CA ASP A 439 40.81 9.69 16.97
C ASP A 439 42.34 9.69 17.13
N ALA A 440 42.87 8.68 17.83
CA ALA A 440 44.31 8.40 17.93
C ALA A 440 44.81 7.61 16.72
#